data_AF-A0A1E5MHG5-F1
#
_entry.id   AF-A0A1E5MHG5-F1
#
_cell.length_a   1.000
_cell.length_b   1.000
_cell.length_c   1.000
_cell.angle_alpha   90.00
_cell.angle_beta   90.00
_cell.angle_gamma   90.00
#
_symmetry.space_group_name_H-M   'P 1'
#
loop_
_entity.id
_entity.type
_entity.pdbx_description
1 polymer ?
#
loop_
_entity_poly.entity_id
_entity_poly.type
_entity_poly.pdbx_seq_one_letter_code
_entity_poly.pdbx_strand_id
1 'polypeptide(L)'
;MTWSFLTPESHLLVTMSVVVLLATLALVVPTIVALRRRTSTDALAWADQVRRDPAAAWAVDRVLRAVDASCAAANVLFPGAVRITIGTTVRIDVASPTIAPPAPWTATPDGRTWSAPTWALQAVPLAGGAPVEFATVVSFGTDRDDTVLVDLRRVGGILALRGEPAAREALLVRLVEQLQTAPWAVGTTVLGVGTGTRTGTAVSVRDAIAAVTADATPGLLVVSRVPSGEDGRELARLLERPGGRWACIAVAPHPLARWTIEARRDGTHVSDVLGTLQWAGLGRSVPVDPAAGADTTQRDDVPAEA
;
A
#
# COMPACT_ATOMS: atom_id res chain seq x y z
N MET A 1 -14.03 -30.33 -58.26
CA MET A 1 -13.00 -30.20 -57.21
C MET A 1 -13.26 -31.27 -56.17
N THR A 2 -12.72 -32.46 -56.40
CA THR A 2 -12.81 -33.62 -55.51
C THR A 2 -11.73 -33.49 -54.44
N TRP A 3 -12.13 -33.24 -53.20
CA TRP A 3 -11.24 -33.29 -52.04
C TRP A 3 -10.99 -34.77 -51.73
N SER A 4 -9.79 -35.29 -52.05
CA SER A 4 -9.38 -36.62 -51.61
C SER A 4 -9.04 -36.55 -50.11
N PHE A 5 -9.99 -36.92 -49.27
CA PHE A 5 -9.66 -37.34 -47.91
C PHE A 5 -9.15 -38.79 -47.94
N LEU A 6 -8.12 -39.05 -47.11
CA LEU A 6 -7.68 -40.35 -46.59
C LEU A 6 -6.51 -41.05 -47.29
N THR A 7 -5.30 -40.49 -47.12
CA THR A 7 -4.14 -41.35 -46.85
C THR A 7 -4.03 -41.57 -45.33
N PRO A 8 -3.85 -42.82 -44.84
CA PRO A 8 -3.77 -43.13 -43.40
C PRO A 8 -2.62 -42.41 -42.68
N GLU A 9 -1.62 -41.95 -43.42
CA GLU A 9 -0.49 -41.16 -42.91
C GLU A 9 -0.92 -39.82 -42.29
N SER A 10 -2.01 -39.23 -42.77
CA SER A 10 -2.53 -37.94 -42.26
C SER A 10 -3.05 -38.03 -40.83
N HIS A 11 -3.63 -39.17 -40.44
CA HIS A 11 -4.11 -39.39 -39.07
C HIS A 11 -2.97 -39.59 -38.07
N LEU A 12 -1.87 -40.21 -38.50
CA LEU A 12 -0.67 -40.39 -37.68
C LEU A 12 0.03 -39.06 -37.40
N LEU A 13 0.16 -38.19 -38.41
CA LEU A 13 0.76 -36.87 -38.21
C LEU A 13 -0.08 -35.99 -37.27
N VAL A 14 -1.40 -36.03 -37.39
CA VAL A 14 -2.29 -35.28 -36.48
C VAL A 14 -2.21 -35.82 -35.06
N THR A 15 -2.26 -37.14 -34.88
CA THR A 15 -2.16 -37.75 -33.55
C THR A 15 -0.79 -37.51 -32.90
N MET A 16 0.31 -37.64 -33.65
CA MET A 16 1.64 -37.30 -33.14
C MET A 16 1.76 -35.82 -32.78
N SER A 17 1.21 -34.92 -33.59
CA SER A 17 1.22 -33.47 -33.30
C SER A 17 0.44 -33.15 -32.03
N VAL A 18 -0.71 -33.78 -31.83
CA VAL A 18 -1.51 -33.63 -30.60
C VAL A 18 -0.77 -34.18 -29.39
N VAL A 19 -0.14 -35.35 -29.50
CA VAL A 19 0.62 -35.95 -28.39
C VAL A 19 1.82 -35.09 -28.01
N VAL A 20 2.57 -34.58 -28.99
CA VAL A 20 3.70 -33.67 -28.74
C VAL A 20 3.22 -32.36 -28.12
N LEU A 21 2.13 -31.77 -28.62
CA LEU A 21 1.55 -30.56 -28.04
C LEU A 21 1.16 -30.78 -26.58
N LEU A 22 0.44 -31.88 -26.29
CA LEU A 22 0.00 -32.21 -24.93
C LEU A 22 1.19 -32.49 -24.00
N ALA A 23 2.20 -33.23 -24.45
CA ALA A 23 3.42 -33.50 -23.68
C ALA A 23 4.19 -32.20 -23.39
N THR A 24 4.30 -31.32 -24.38
CA THR A 24 4.96 -30.02 -24.23
C THR A 24 4.20 -29.16 -23.22
N LEU A 25 2.86 -29.09 -23.33
CA LEU A 25 2.03 -28.30 -22.43
C LEU A 25 2.08 -28.86 -20.99
N ALA A 26 2.11 -30.19 -20.85
CA ALA A 26 2.25 -30.87 -19.56
C ALA A 26 3.59 -30.62 -18.88
N LEU A 27 4.65 -30.26 -19.61
CA LEU A 27 5.98 -29.98 -19.04
C LEU A 27 6.24 -28.49 -18.85
N VAL A 28 5.80 -27.66 -19.81
CA VAL A 28 6.00 -26.21 -19.79
C VAL A 28 5.13 -25.55 -18.73
N VAL A 29 3.85 -25.95 -18.59
CA VAL A 29 2.94 -25.31 -17.62
C VAL A 29 3.41 -25.48 -16.17
N PRO A 30 3.76 -26.69 -15.67
CA PRO A 30 4.25 -26.84 -14.30
C PRO A 30 5.56 -26.11 -14.06
N THR A 31 6.46 -26.10 -15.05
CA THR A 31 7.75 -25.42 -14.95
C THR A 31 7.58 -23.91 -14.83
N ILE A 32 6.72 -23.31 -15.65
CA ILE A 32 6.40 -21.88 -15.56
C ILE A 32 5.73 -21.56 -14.22
N VAL A 33 4.81 -22.41 -13.75
CA VAL A 33 4.16 -22.23 -12.44
C VAL A 33 5.16 -22.32 -11.30
N ALA A 34 6.09 -23.29 -11.33
CA ALA A 34 7.12 -23.46 -10.31
C ALA A 34 8.09 -22.27 -10.28
N LEU A 35 8.56 -21.81 -11.44
CA LEU A 35 9.44 -20.65 -11.55
C LEU A 35 8.76 -19.39 -11.03
N ARG A 36 7.50 -19.14 -11.41
CA ARG A 36 6.74 -17.97 -10.94
C ARG A 36 6.47 -18.00 -9.43
N ARG A 37 6.25 -19.18 -8.85
CA ARG A 37 6.09 -19.35 -7.39
C ARG A 37 7.39 -19.05 -6.63
N ARG A 38 8.55 -19.43 -7.18
CA ARG A 38 9.86 -19.15 -6.58
C ARG A 38 10.15 -17.65 -6.53
N THR A 39 10.08 -16.97 -7.68
CA THR A 39 10.36 -15.53 -7.76
C THR A 39 9.45 -14.71 -6.84
N SER A 40 8.20 -15.13 -6.68
CA SER A 40 7.25 -14.47 -5.78
C SER A 40 7.56 -14.72 -4.30
N THR A 41 8.12 -15.88 -3.95
CA THR A 41 8.53 -16.15 -2.56
C THR A 41 9.79 -15.36 -2.22
N ASP A 42 10.70 -15.25 -3.20
CA ASP A 42 11.93 -14.47 -3.06
C ASP A 42 11.64 -12.97 -2.87
N ALA A 43 10.65 -12.41 -3.55
CA ALA A 43 10.28 -10.99 -3.41
C ALA A 43 9.82 -10.64 -1.99
N LEU A 44 9.00 -11.50 -1.37
CA LEU A 44 8.54 -11.33 0.02
C LEU A 44 9.72 -11.44 1.00
N ALA A 45 10.54 -12.48 0.86
CA ALA A 45 11.71 -12.70 1.71
C ALA A 45 12.73 -11.57 1.59
N TRP A 46 13.02 -11.13 0.36
CA TRP A 46 13.88 -10.00 0.08
C TRP A 46 13.35 -8.73 0.74
N ALA A 47 12.07 -8.43 0.57
CA ALA A 47 11.47 -7.23 1.15
C ALA A 47 11.62 -7.21 2.68
N ASP A 48 11.55 -8.36 3.36
CA ASP A 48 11.67 -8.45 4.83
C ASP A 48 13.12 -8.26 5.31
N GLN A 49 14.10 -8.51 4.44
CA GLN A 49 15.53 -8.28 4.70
C GLN A 49 15.95 -6.84 4.39
N VAL A 50 15.27 -6.17 3.46
CA VAL A 50 15.60 -4.79 3.07
C VAL A 50 15.29 -3.84 4.22
N ARG A 51 16.33 -3.14 4.67
CA ARG A 51 16.17 -2.03 5.61
C ARG A 51 15.67 -0.80 4.86
N ARG A 52 14.67 -0.14 5.42
CA ARG A 52 14.20 1.17 4.97
C ARG A 52 15.34 2.18 5.10
N ASP A 53 15.68 2.86 4.01
CA ASP A 53 16.65 3.96 4.02
C ASP A 53 16.07 5.16 4.80
N PRO A 54 16.69 5.58 5.92
CA PRO A 54 16.24 6.75 6.67
C PRO A 54 16.30 8.05 5.85
N ALA A 55 17.25 8.17 4.92
CA ALA A 55 17.39 9.36 4.08
C ALA A 55 16.18 9.54 3.15
N ALA A 56 15.65 8.44 2.61
CA ALA A 56 14.43 8.46 1.80
C ALA A 56 13.22 9.01 2.58
N ALA A 57 13.09 8.66 3.87
CA ALA A 57 12.03 9.22 4.71
C ALA A 57 12.20 10.74 4.90
N TRP A 58 13.41 11.22 5.21
CA TRP A 58 13.65 12.65 5.34
C TRP A 58 13.46 13.43 4.03
N ALA A 59 13.75 12.82 2.88
CA ALA A 59 13.47 13.42 1.58
C ALA A 59 11.96 13.59 1.34
N VAL A 60 11.14 12.60 1.70
CA VAL A 60 9.67 12.70 1.67
C VAL A 60 9.18 13.81 2.59
N ASP A 61 9.65 13.83 3.85
CA ASP A 61 9.30 14.89 4.82
C ASP A 61 9.61 16.29 4.30
N ARG A 62 10.79 16.45 3.70
CA ARG A 62 11.22 17.72 3.09
C ARG A 62 10.26 18.20 2.01
N VAL A 63 9.80 17.29 1.15
CA VAL A 63 8.82 17.60 0.09
C VAL A 63 7.47 17.99 0.71
N LEU A 64 6.96 17.22 1.67
CA LEU A 64 5.68 17.49 2.33
C LEU A 64 5.68 18.84 3.05
N ARG A 65 6.75 19.15 3.80
CA ARG A 65 6.92 20.46 4.44
C ARG A 65 7.09 21.61 3.43
N ALA A 66 7.69 21.35 2.27
CA ALA A 66 7.80 22.37 1.22
C ALA A 66 6.42 22.71 0.63
N VAL A 67 5.50 21.75 0.54
CA VAL A 67 4.10 22.02 0.15
C VAL A 67 3.44 22.97 1.15
N ASP A 68 3.48 22.62 2.44
CA ASP A 68 2.88 23.43 3.50
C ASP A 68 3.50 24.84 3.55
N ALA A 69 4.84 24.93 3.53
CA ALA A 69 5.56 26.19 3.54
C ALA A 69 5.23 27.08 2.33
N SER A 70 5.12 26.51 1.13
CA SER A 70 4.69 27.26 -0.07
C SER A 70 3.26 27.78 0.06
N CYS A 71 2.35 26.97 0.59
CA CYS A 71 0.97 27.37 0.85
C CYS A 71 0.89 28.48 1.90
N ALA A 72 1.60 28.34 3.02
CA ALA A 72 1.66 29.33 4.09
C ALA A 72 2.26 30.66 3.61
N ALA A 73 3.36 30.63 2.88
CA ALA A 73 4.03 31.83 2.36
C ALA A 73 3.15 32.63 1.39
N ALA A 74 2.31 31.94 0.62
CA ALA A 74 1.38 32.56 -0.32
C ALA A 74 -0.01 32.85 0.29
N ASN A 75 -0.24 32.51 1.56
CA ASN A 75 -1.54 32.57 2.22
C ASN A 75 -2.65 31.83 1.46
N VAL A 76 -2.34 30.63 0.96
CA VAL A 76 -3.25 29.75 0.20
C VAL A 76 -3.53 28.49 1.02
N LEU A 77 -4.79 28.09 1.11
CA LEU A 77 -5.17 26.81 1.72
C LEU A 77 -4.73 25.64 0.82
N PHE A 78 -4.06 24.65 1.39
CA PHE A 78 -3.72 23.43 0.65
C PHE A 78 -5.00 22.63 0.30
N PRO A 79 -5.26 22.30 -0.97
CA PRO A 79 -6.47 21.58 -1.39
C PRO A 79 -6.54 20.12 -0.92
N GLY A 80 -5.48 19.60 -0.30
CA GLY A 80 -5.33 18.19 0.07
C GLY A 80 -4.71 17.37 -1.06
N ALA A 81 -3.99 16.30 -0.71
CA ALA A 81 -3.34 15.39 -1.67
C ALA A 81 -4.03 14.02 -1.66
N VAL A 82 -4.48 13.54 -2.82
CA VAL A 82 -4.94 12.15 -2.96
C VAL A 82 -3.74 11.23 -3.18
N ARG A 83 -2.87 11.61 -4.12
CA ARG A 83 -1.65 10.89 -4.49
C ARG A 83 -0.51 11.88 -4.66
N ILE A 84 0.67 11.53 -4.18
CA ILE A 84 1.90 12.30 -4.37
C ILE A 84 2.94 11.38 -5.00
N THR A 85 3.48 11.77 -6.14
CA THR A 85 4.53 11.05 -6.84
C THR A 85 5.82 11.85 -6.73
N ILE A 86 6.87 11.27 -6.16
CA ILE A 86 8.17 11.91 -5.91
C ILE A 86 9.22 11.24 -6.78
N GLY A 87 9.76 11.99 -7.73
CA GLY A 87 10.93 11.61 -8.54
C GLY A 87 11.80 12.82 -8.83
N THR A 88 12.19 13.01 -10.08
CA THR A 88 12.84 14.26 -10.55
C THR A 88 11.89 15.45 -10.51
N THR A 89 10.60 15.19 -10.70
CA THR A 89 9.49 16.12 -10.54
C THR A 89 8.55 15.55 -9.50
N VAL A 90 8.12 16.37 -8.55
CA VAL A 90 7.05 16.03 -7.62
C VAL A 90 5.73 16.37 -8.28
N ARG A 91 4.78 15.43 -8.25
CA ARG A 91 3.41 15.64 -8.71
C ARG A 91 2.45 15.34 -7.56
N ILE A 92 1.43 16.17 -7.40
CA ILE A 92 0.38 16.02 -6.40
C ILE A 92 -0.95 16.02 -7.12
N ASP A 93 -1.67 14.91 -7.07
CA ASP A 93 -3.07 14.88 -7.47
C ASP A 93 -3.88 15.45 -6.31
N VAL A 94 -4.45 16.64 -6.52
CA VAL A 94 -5.12 17.40 -5.46
C VAL A 94 -6.55 16.92 -5.27
N ALA A 95 -7.01 16.93 -4.02
CA ALA A 95 -8.36 16.48 -3.68
C ALA A 95 -9.43 17.48 -4.15
N SER A 96 -9.10 18.77 -4.19
CA SER A 96 -9.97 19.84 -4.72
C SER A 96 -9.26 20.56 -5.86
N PRO A 97 -9.79 20.53 -7.09
CA PRO A 97 -9.12 21.16 -8.23
C PRO A 97 -8.92 22.67 -8.04
N THR A 98 -7.73 23.16 -8.37
CA THR A 98 -7.40 24.59 -8.32
C THR A 98 -6.25 24.92 -9.28
N ILE A 99 -6.41 26.02 -10.01
CA ILE A 99 -5.48 26.48 -11.06
C ILE A 99 -4.47 27.54 -10.58
N ALA A 100 -4.51 27.89 -9.29
CA ALA A 100 -3.66 28.93 -8.71
C ALA A 100 -2.81 28.37 -7.56
N PRO A 101 -1.91 27.41 -7.82
CA PRO A 101 -0.99 26.94 -6.80
C PRO A 101 0.08 28.01 -6.50
N PRO A 102 0.63 28.02 -5.27
CA PRO A 102 1.71 28.93 -4.92
C PRO A 102 3.03 28.53 -5.59
N ALA A 103 3.94 29.48 -5.80
CA ALA A 103 5.29 29.14 -6.27
C ALA A 103 6.01 28.19 -5.27
N PRO A 104 6.84 27.22 -5.74
CA PRO A 104 7.25 26.97 -7.14
C PRO A 104 6.32 26.01 -7.90
N TRP A 105 5.12 25.74 -7.37
CA TRP A 105 4.19 24.80 -7.96
C TRP A 105 3.50 25.38 -9.19
N THR A 106 3.25 24.52 -10.17
CA THR A 106 2.41 24.79 -11.34
C THR A 106 1.25 23.80 -11.35
N ALA A 107 0.10 24.21 -11.90
CA ALA A 107 -1.06 23.36 -12.01
C ALA A 107 -1.33 22.99 -13.47
N THR A 108 -1.90 21.81 -13.68
CA THR A 108 -2.54 21.48 -14.96
C THR A 108 -3.70 22.43 -15.27
N PRO A 109 -4.12 22.58 -16.55
CA PRO A 109 -5.22 23.46 -16.90
C PRO A 109 -6.55 23.15 -16.21
N ASP A 110 -6.78 21.89 -15.86
CA ASP A 110 -7.96 21.44 -15.11
C ASP A 110 -7.81 21.59 -13.57
N GLY A 111 -6.65 22.05 -13.11
CA GLY A 111 -6.34 22.28 -11.70
C GLY A 111 -6.21 21.02 -10.85
N ARG A 112 -6.21 19.81 -11.47
CA ARG A 112 -6.25 18.53 -10.74
C ARG A 112 -4.89 18.02 -10.29
N THR A 113 -3.81 18.47 -10.94
CA THR A 113 -2.46 18.04 -10.60
C THR A 113 -1.58 19.26 -10.41
N TRP A 114 -0.91 19.33 -9.27
CA TRP A 114 0.18 20.28 -9.04
C TRP A 114 1.52 19.60 -9.34
N SER A 115 2.48 20.34 -9.87
CA SER A 115 3.82 19.85 -10.13
C SER A 115 4.90 20.86 -9.80
N ALA A 116 6.03 20.39 -9.29
CA ALA A 116 7.22 21.20 -9.09
C ALA A 116 8.46 20.33 -9.26
N PRO A 117 9.55 20.84 -9.84
CA PRO A 117 10.79 20.09 -9.90
C PRO A 117 11.40 19.95 -8.50
N THR A 118 11.95 18.78 -8.19
CA THR A 118 12.44 18.47 -6.83
C THR A 118 13.51 19.45 -6.37
N TRP A 119 14.38 19.93 -7.25
CA TRP A 119 15.41 20.92 -6.92
C TRP A 119 14.81 22.26 -6.46
N ALA A 120 13.67 22.68 -6.99
CA ALA A 120 13.02 23.93 -6.58
C ALA A 120 12.41 23.79 -5.18
N LEU A 121 11.89 22.62 -4.83
CA LEU A 121 11.39 22.32 -3.49
C LEU A 121 12.50 22.31 -2.43
N GLN A 122 13.72 21.93 -2.81
CA GLN A 122 14.88 22.02 -1.90
C GLN A 122 15.24 23.47 -1.54
N ALA A 123 14.88 24.44 -2.38
CA ALA A 123 15.12 25.85 -2.13
C ALA A 123 14.02 26.52 -1.28
N VAL A 124 12.87 25.86 -1.08
CA VAL A 124 11.75 26.44 -0.30
C VAL A 124 12.14 26.54 1.18
N PRO A 125 12.18 27.74 1.79
CA PRO A 125 12.48 27.89 3.20
C PRO A 125 11.44 27.14 4.05
N LEU A 126 11.89 26.27 4.95
CA LEU A 126 11.01 25.60 5.89
C LEU A 126 10.90 26.39 7.17
N ALA A 127 9.67 26.61 7.62
CA ALA A 127 9.36 27.09 8.95
C ALA A 127 8.29 26.18 9.53
N GLY A 128 8.44 25.76 10.79
CA GLY A 128 7.44 24.96 11.50
C GLY A 128 7.74 23.46 11.66
N GLY A 129 6.82 22.79 12.34
CA GLY A 129 6.88 21.36 12.67
C GLY A 129 6.42 20.45 11.53
N ALA A 130 6.16 19.18 11.86
CA ALA A 130 5.56 18.24 10.92
C ALA A 130 4.12 18.67 10.58
N PRO A 131 3.73 18.73 9.29
CA PRO A 131 2.41 19.23 8.93
C PRO A 131 1.31 18.18 9.18
N VAL A 132 0.25 18.58 9.87
CA VAL A 132 -0.85 17.70 10.31
C VAL A 132 -1.66 17.17 9.13
N GLU A 133 -1.68 17.91 8.02
CA GLU A 133 -2.33 17.53 6.77
C GLU A 133 -1.62 16.38 6.05
N PHE A 134 -0.46 15.93 6.50
CA PHE A 134 0.21 14.74 5.94
C PHE A 134 0.38 13.61 6.94
N ALA A 135 -0.23 13.71 8.13
CA ALA A 135 -0.03 12.78 9.24
C ALA A 135 -0.34 11.30 8.92
N THR A 136 -1.21 11.04 7.93
CA THR A 136 -1.61 9.70 7.46
C THR A 136 -1.10 9.38 6.05
N VAL A 137 -0.12 10.13 5.56
CA VAL A 137 0.52 9.85 4.27
C VAL A 137 1.47 8.68 4.40
N VAL A 138 1.25 7.68 3.55
CA VAL A 138 2.11 6.49 3.45
C VAL A 138 2.65 6.30 2.05
N SER A 139 3.82 5.69 1.94
CA SER A 139 4.36 5.24 0.67
C SER A 139 3.78 3.88 0.36
N PHE A 140 3.18 3.76 -0.80
CA PHE A 140 2.60 2.51 -1.28
C PHE A 140 3.59 1.69 -2.10
N GLY A 141 4.63 2.33 -2.62
CA GLY A 141 5.67 1.67 -3.40
C GLY A 141 6.25 2.62 -4.44
N THR A 142 6.81 2.04 -5.49
CA THR A 142 7.35 2.79 -6.63
C THR A 142 6.60 2.47 -7.92
N ASP A 143 6.47 3.48 -8.79
CA ASP A 143 6.18 3.34 -10.21
C ASP A 143 7.44 3.72 -10.99
N ARG A 144 8.13 2.70 -11.53
CA ARG A 144 9.51 2.85 -12.07
C ARG A 144 10.43 3.40 -10.97
N ASP A 145 10.95 4.61 -11.16
CA ASP A 145 11.87 5.28 -10.23
C ASP A 145 11.17 6.27 -9.30
N ASP A 146 9.86 6.51 -9.49
CA ASP A 146 9.12 7.48 -8.71
C ASP A 146 8.47 6.82 -7.48
N THR A 147 8.68 7.40 -6.30
CA THR A 147 8.00 6.97 -5.08
C THR A 147 6.56 7.48 -5.06
N VAL A 148 5.60 6.58 -4.87
CA VAL A 148 4.17 6.91 -4.80
C VAL A 148 3.71 6.92 -3.35
N LEU A 149 3.19 8.06 -2.92
CA LEU A 149 2.59 8.28 -1.62
C LEU A 149 1.09 8.52 -1.77
N VAL A 150 0.34 8.18 -0.73
CA VAL A 150 -1.11 8.38 -0.66
C VAL A 150 -1.47 8.87 0.73
N ASP A 151 -2.31 9.90 0.83
CA ASP A 151 -2.97 10.25 2.08
C ASP A 151 -4.15 9.28 2.30
N LEU A 152 -4.01 8.38 3.27
CA LEU A 152 -5.03 7.37 3.54
C LEU A 152 -6.39 7.96 3.95
N ARG A 153 -6.45 9.18 4.50
CA ARG A 153 -7.72 9.84 4.82
C ARG A 153 -8.50 10.21 3.58
N ARG A 154 -7.81 10.43 2.45
CA ARG A 154 -8.45 10.79 1.18
C ARG A 154 -9.06 9.59 0.45
N VAL A 155 -8.88 8.38 0.96
CA VAL A 155 -9.75 7.25 0.62
C VAL A 155 -11.21 7.57 1.00
N GLY A 156 -11.42 8.35 2.06
CA GLY A 156 -12.75 8.74 2.54
C GLY A 156 -13.58 7.51 2.87
N GLY A 157 -13.03 6.58 3.67
CA GLY A 157 -13.66 5.31 4.00
C GLY A 157 -12.64 4.23 4.32
N ILE A 158 -13.04 2.97 4.15
CA ILE A 158 -12.20 1.80 4.45
C ILE A 158 -11.37 1.42 3.23
N LEU A 159 -10.05 1.29 3.40
CA LEU A 159 -9.16 0.66 2.42
C LEU A 159 -9.03 -0.82 2.78
N ALA A 160 -9.48 -1.72 1.91
CA ALA A 160 -9.35 -3.15 2.12
C ALA A 160 -8.15 -3.75 1.37
N LEU A 161 -7.43 -4.65 2.03
CA LEU A 161 -6.39 -5.45 1.43
C LEU A 161 -6.95 -6.80 0.94
N ARG A 162 -6.64 -7.16 -0.30
CA ARG A 162 -6.94 -8.46 -0.90
C ARG A 162 -5.68 -9.13 -1.44
N GLY A 163 -5.80 -10.38 -1.85
CA GLY A 163 -4.67 -11.17 -2.31
C GLY A 163 -4.14 -12.10 -1.22
N GLU A 164 -2.88 -12.49 -1.34
CA GLU A 164 -2.32 -13.55 -0.53
C GLU A 164 -2.11 -13.12 0.94
N PRO A 165 -2.45 -13.94 1.97
CA PRO A 165 -2.35 -13.53 3.37
C PRO A 165 -0.97 -12.98 3.76
N ALA A 166 0.11 -13.64 3.33
CA ALA A 166 1.47 -13.21 3.65
C ALA A 166 1.83 -11.87 3.01
N ALA A 167 1.42 -11.63 1.76
CA ALA A 167 1.68 -10.36 1.06
C ALA A 167 0.86 -9.21 1.67
N ARG A 168 -0.40 -9.47 2.06
CA ARG A 168 -1.25 -8.48 2.73
C ARG A 168 -0.67 -8.06 4.08
N GLU A 169 -0.26 -9.03 4.89
CA GLU A 169 0.36 -8.78 6.19
C GLU A 169 1.67 -8.01 6.03
N ALA A 170 2.52 -8.43 5.09
CA ALA A 170 3.79 -7.77 4.80
C ALA A 170 3.62 -6.30 4.36
N LEU A 171 2.65 -6.02 3.49
CA LEU A 171 2.32 -4.65 3.10
C LEU A 171 1.79 -3.86 4.30
N LEU A 172 0.84 -4.41 5.05
CA LEU A 172 0.24 -3.76 6.22
C LEU A 172 1.28 -3.37 7.26
N VAL A 173 2.16 -4.29 7.64
CA VAL A 173 3.23 -4.04 8.62
C VAL A 173 4.13 -2.90 8.18
N ARG A 174 4.50 -2.83 6.89
CA ARG A 174 5.32 -1.75 6.34
C ARG A 174 4.61 -0.40 6.38
N LEU A 175 3.33 -0.35 6.02
CA LEU A 175 2.55 0.88 6.09
C LEU A 175 2.42 1.39 7.53
N VAL A 176 2.18 0.48 8.50
CA VAL A 176 2.08 0.83 9.92
C VAL A 176 3.43 1.27 10.48
N GLU A 177 4.50 0.52 10.25
CA GLU A 177 5.86 0.90 10.68
C GLU A 177 6.25 2.25 10.10
N GLN A 178 5.88 2.50 8.84
CA GLN A 178 6.13 3.78 8.23
C GLN A 178 5.45 4.91 8.98
N LEU A 179 4.16 4.80 9.33
CA LEU A 179 3.48 5.85 10.10
C LEU A 179 4.04 6.02 11.51
N GLN A 180 4.52 4.94 12.13
CA GLN A 180 5.10 4.99 13.46
C GLN A 180 6.50 5.62 13.49
N THR A 181 7.24 5.58 12.37
CA THR A 181 8.64 6.01 12.30
C THR A 181 8.89 7.22 11.40
N ALA A 182 7.92 7.60 10.56
CA ALA A 182 8.08 8.69 9.62
C ALA A 182 8.09 10.06 10.32
N PRO A 183 9.05 10.95 9.98
CA PRO A 183 9.14 12.27 10.60
C PRO A 183 7.94 13.21 10.32
N TRP A 184 7.15 12.93 9.27
CA TRP A 184 5.92 13.69 8.96
C TRP A 184 4.67 13.14 9.66
N ALA A 185 4.73 11.92 10.22
CA ALA A 185 3.59 11.26 10.85
C ALA A 185 3.62 11.37 12.40
N VAL A 186 4.37 12.35 12.92
CA VAL A 186 4.49 12.59 14.36
C VAL A 186 3.11 12.92 14.95
N GLY A 187 2.74 12.22 16.02
CA GLY A 187 1.45 12.36 16.67
C GLY A 187 0.32 11.52 16.05
N THR A 188 0.59 10.75 14.99
CA THR A 188 -0.38 9.81 14.42
C THR A 188 -0.55 8.60 15.32
N THR A 189 -1.77 8.37 15.79
CA THR A 189 -2.09 7.20 16.62
C THR A 189 -2.44 6.01 15.74
N VAL A 190 -1.90 4.82 16.04
CA VAL A 190 -2.28 3.57 15.34
C VAL A 190 -3.01 2.65 16.30
N LEU A 191 -4.27 2.31 15.99
CA LEU A 191 -5.10 1.40 16.78
C LEU A 191 -5.42 0.12 16.01
N GLY A 192 -5.31 -1.02 16.68
CA GLY A 192 -5.69 -2.34 16.16
C GLY A 192 -7.06 -2.76 16.68
N VAL A 193 -7.97 -3.18 15.79
CA VAL A 193 -9.31 -3.66 16.14
C VAL A 193 -9.50 -5.10 15.68
N GLY A 194 -9.99 -5.92 16.60
CA GLY A 194 -10.28 -7.34 16.37
C GLY A 194 -9.12 -8.26 16.72
N THR A 195 -9.44 -9.54 16.89
CA THR A 195 -8.48 -10.57 17.26
C THR A 195 -7.43 -10.75 16.15
N GLY A 196 -6.18 -10.90 16.54
CA GLY A 196 -5.07 -11.13 15.61
C GLY A 196 -4.48 -9.88 14.93
N THR A 197 -4.92 -8.67 15.29
CA THR A 197 -4.19 -7.46 14.89
C THR A 197 -2.84 -7.43 15.61
N ARG A 198 -1.75 -7.51 14.84
CA ARG A 198 -0.36 -7.45 15.35
C ARG A 198 0.24 -6.04 15.31
N THR A 199 -0.55 -5.07 14.84
CA THR A 199 -0.13 -3.72 14.53
C THR A 199 -1.00 -2.71 15.26
N GLY A 200 -0.36 -1.72 15.90
CA GLY A 200 -1.05 -0.69 16.68
C GLY A 200 -1.48 -1.15 18.07
N THR A 201 -2.03 -0.21 18.84
CA THR A 201 -2.57 -0.46 20.18
C THR A 201 -3.91 -1.17 20.06
N ALA A 202 -4.04 -2.37 20.62
CA ALA A 202 -5.28 -3.13 20.57
C ALA A 202 -6.41 -2.43 21.34
N VAL A 203 -7.56 -2.25 20.70
CA VAL A 203 -8.75 -1.61 21.27
C VAL A 203 -10.03 -2.36 20.87
N SER A 204 -11.11 -2.12 21.62
CA SER A 204 -12.42 -2.64 21.25
C SER A 204 -13.00 -1.88 20.04
N VAL A 205 -13.99 -2.46 19.36
CA VAL A 205 -14.73 -1.77 18.27
C VAL A 205 -15.36 -0.47 18.78
N ARG A 206 -15.90 -0.50 20.01
CA ARG A 206 -16.53 0.66 20.64
C ARG A 206 -15.53 1.79 20.87
N ASP A 207 -14.34 1.47 21.37
CA ASP A 207 -13.29 2.47 21.62
C ASP A 207 -12.74 3.05 20.32
N ALA A 208 -12.62 2.22 19.28
CA ALA A 208 -12.24 2.68 17.95
C ALA A 208 -13.25 3.68 17.38
N ILE A 209 -14.56 3.37 17.46
CA ILE A 209 -15.63 4.28 17.04
C ILE A 209 -15.58 5.58 17.85
N ALA A 210 -15.38 5.49 19.17
CA ALA A 210 -15.26 6.67 20.03
C ALA A 210 -14.06 7.54 19.64
N ALA A 211 -12.91 6.94 19.34
CA ALA A 211 -11.70 7.66 18.90
C ALA A 211 -11.89 8.39 17.57
N VAL A 212 -12.48 7.73 16.56
CA VAL A 212 -12.79 8.35 15.27
C VAL A 212 -13.84 9.45 15.42
N THR A 213 -14.84 9.24 16.30
CA THR A 213 -15.87 10.24 16.58
C THR A 213 -15.27 11.50 17.21
N ALA A 214 -14.36 11.33 18.17
CA ALA A 214 -13.69 12.43 18.87
C ALA A 214 -12.75 13.22 17.95
N ASP A 215 -12.12 12.56 16.97
CA ASP A 215 -11.26 13.16 15.93
C ASP A 215 -10.16 14.10 16.48
N ALA A 216 -9.76 13.88 17.74
CA ALA A 216 -8.86 14.78 18.48
C ALA A 216 -7.43 14.79 17.91
N THR A 217 -6.98 13.64 17.38
CA THR A 217 -5.67 13.45 16.78
C THR A 217 -5.81 12.72 15.44
N PRO A 218 -4.85 12.89 14.51
CA PRO A 218 -4.79 12.04 13.33
C PRO A 218 -4.53 10.60 13.76
N GLY A 219 -5.07 9.65 13.00
CA GLY A 219 -4.89 8.25 13.34
C GLY A 219 -5.14 7.28 12.20
N LEU A 220 -4.64 6.07 12.40
CA LEU A 220 -4.90 4.91 11.55
C LEU A 220 -5.58 3.83 12.39
N LEU A 221 -6.75 3.39 11.94
CA LEU A 221 -7.36 2.15 12.38
C LEU A 221 -6.88 1.00 11.50
N VAL A 222 -6.40 -0.07 12.12
CA VAL A 222 -6.15 -1.35 11.46
C VAL A 222 -7.19 -2.34 11.96
N VAL A 223 -8.07 -2.80 11.08
CA VAL A 223 -9.13 -3.74 11.44
C VAL A 223 -8.85 -5.12 10.84
N SER A 224 -8.73 -6.16 11.67
CA SER A 224 -8.53 -7.53 11.16
C SER A 224 -9.74 -8.00 10.34
N ARG A 225 -10.94 -7.61 10.80
CA ARG A 225 -12.20 -7.75 10.08
C ARG A 225 -13.04 -6.51 10.36
N VAL A 226 -13.62 -5.93 9.30
CA VAL A 226 -14.59 -4.84 9.46
C VAL A 226 -15.77 -5.35 10.31
N PRO A 227 -16.19 -4.63 11.36
CA PRO A 227 -17.35 -5.01 12.15
C PRO A 227 -18.59 -5.21 11.28
N SER A 228 -19.40 -6.22 11.58
CA SER A 228 -20.65 -6.46 10.85
C SER A 228 -21.78 -5.61 11.42
N GLY A 229 -22.87 -5.45 10.66
CA GLY A 229 -24.10 -4.83 11.15
C GLY A 229 -24.05 -3.30 11.24
N GLU A 230 -24.50 -2.74 12.37
CA GLU A 230 -24.61 -1.30 12.60
C GLU A 230 -23.25 -0.66 12.86
N ASP A 231 -22.42 -1.26 13.72
CA ASP A 231 -21.09 -0.75 14.06
C ASP A 231 -20.20 -0.56 12.83
N GLY A 232 -20.22 -1.51 11.88
CA GLY A 232 -19.46 -1.40 10.63
C GLY A 232 -19.93 -0.27 9.73
N ARG A 233 -21.25 -0.06 9.65
CA ARG A 233 -21.85 1.03 8.87
C ARG A 233 -21.60 2.38 9.52
N GLU A 234 -21.64 2.45 10.84
CA GLU A 234 -21.32 3.67 11.59
C GLU A 234 -19.84 4.01 11.43
N LEU A 235 -18.94 3.04 11.60
CA LEU A 235 -17.52 3.25 11.36
C LEU A 235 -17.24 3.76 9.93
N ALA A 236 -17.85 3.14 8.91
CA ALA A 236 -17.72 3.59 7.52
C ALA A 236 -18.23 5.03 7.34
N ARG A 237 -19.39 5.36 7.90
CA ARG A 237 -19.97 6.72 7.86
C ARG A 237 -19.06 7.76 8.51
N LEU A 238 -18.45 7.43 9.66
CA LEU A 238 -17.54 8.32 10.36
C LEU A 238 -16.27 8.59 9.53
N LEU A 239 -15.71 7.56 8.88
CA LEU A 239 -14.53 7.66 8.02
C LEU A 239 -14.81 8.40 6.70
N GLU A 240 -16.07 8.42 6.25
CA GLU A 240 -16.52 9.16 5.06
C GLU A 240 -16.72 10.66 5.33
N ARG A 241 -16.64 11.10 6.58
CA ARG A 241 -16.84 12.50 6.95
C ARG A 241 -15.77 13.39 6.29
N PRO A 242 -16.16 14.44 5.54
CA PRO A 242 -15.22 15.41 5.00
C PRO A 242 -14.37 16.03 6.12
N GLY A 243 -13.05 16.03 5.94
CA GLY A 243 -12.11 16.61 6.91
C GLY A 243 -11.76 15.70 8.09
N GLY A 244 -12.28 14.47 8.15
CA GLY A 244 -11.89 13.50 9.18
C GLY A 244 -10.39 13.23 9.19
N ARG A 245 -9.79 13.09 10.38
CA ARG A 245 -8.34 12.92 10.54
C ARG A 245 -7.92 11.45 10.68
N TRP A 246 -8.90 10.55 10.62
CA TRP A 246 -8.69 9.11 10.72
C TRP A 246 -8.74 8.42 9.37
N ALA A 247 -7.82 7.49 9.17
CA ALA A 247 -7.83 6.51 8.09
C ALA A 247 -8.15 5.12 8.63
N CYS A 248 -8.58 4.21 7.76
CA CYS A 248 -8.85 2.83 8.12
C CYS A 248 -8.35 1.85 7.06
N ILE A 249 -7.57 0.86 7.49
CA ILE A 249 -7.14 -0.27 6.67
C ILE A 249 -7.75 -1.55 7.23
N ALA A 250 -8.47 -2.28 6.38
CA ALA A 250 -8.96 -3.63 6.66
C ALA A 250 -8.01 -4.67 6.07
N VAL A 251 -7.60 -5.64 6.90
CA VAL A 251 -6.67 -6.72 6.48
C VAL A 251 -7.32 -7.71 5.51
N ALA A 252 -8.66 -7.70 5.43
CA ALA A 252 -9.45 -8.54 4.54
C ALA A 252 -10.39 -7.73 3.63
N PRO A 253 -10.76 -8.27 2.45
CA PRO A 253 -11.75 -7.66 1.57
C PRO A 253 -13.08 -7.45 2.29
N HIS A 254 -13.77 -6.35 2.00
CA HIS A 254 -15.07 -6.06 2.60
C HIS A 254 -15.98 -5.24 1.67
N PRO A 255 -17.31 -5.46 1.65
CA PRO A 255 -18.23 -4.70 0.79
C PRO A 255 -18.31 -3.19 1.11
N LEU A 256 -17.98 -2.79 2.34
CA LEU A 256 -17.92 -1.37 2.74
C LEU A 256 -16.58 -0.70 2.37
N ALA A 257 -15.65 -1.43 1.74
CA ALA A 257 -14.38 -0.86 1.33
C ALA A 257 -14.57 0.09 0.13
N ARG A 258 -14.05 1.31 0.26
CA ARG A 258 -14.02 2.28 -0.84
C ARG A 258 -12.93 1.94 -1.82
N TRP A 259 -11.75 1.61 -1.30
CA TRP A 259 -10.60 1.20 -2.09
C TRP A 259 -10.26 -0.24 -1.76
N THR A 260 -9.83 -0.98 -2.78
CA THR A 260 -9.32 -2.34 -2.62
C THR A 260 -7.94 -2.44 -3.26
N ILE A 261 -6.97 -2.91 -2.50
CA ILE A 261 -5.59 -3.11 -2.96
C ILE A 261 -5.27 -4.59 -2.93
N GLU A 262 -4.93 -5.16 -4.09
CA GLU A 262 -4.47 -6.53 -4.22
C GLU A 262 -2.96 -6.60 -3.98
N ALA A 263 -2.54 -7.05 -2.80
CA ALA A 263 -1.15 -7.35 -2.52
C ALA A 263 -0.78 -8.72 -3.10
N ARG A 264 0.25 -8.76 -3.94
CA ARG A 264 0.76 -9.98 -4.58
C ARG A 264 2.10 -10.37 -3.98
N ARG A 265 2.40 -11.67 -4.01
CA ARG A 265 3.68 -12.19 -3.53
C ARG A 265 4.87 -11.70 -4.35
N ASP A 266 4.69 -11.41 -5.63
CA ASP A 266 5.76 -10.90 -6.52
C ASP A 266 6.29 -9.49 -6.14
N GLY A 267 5.91 -8.96 -4.98
CA GLY A 267 6.34 -7.65 -4.51
C GLY A 267 5.58 -6.49 -5.16
N THR A 268 4.53 -6.79 -5.94
CA THR A 268 3.65 -5.78 -6.53
C THR A 268 2.31 -5.72 -5.81
N HIS A 269 1.64 -4.59 -5.91
CA HIS A 269 0.23 -4.49 -5.60
C HIS A 269 -0.52 -3.85 -6.76
N VAL A 270 -1.79 -4.20 -6.89
CA VAL A 270 -2.67 -3.71 -7.96
C VAL A 270 -3.93 -3.10 -7.36
N SER A 271 -4.30 -1.92 -7.84
CA SER A 271 -5.58 -1.29 -7.51
C SER A 271 -6.10 -0.49 -8.68
N ASP A 272 -7.41 -0.29 -8.73
CA ASP A 272 -8.04 0.51 -9.77
C ASP A 272 -7.67 2.01 -9.66
N VAL A 273 -7.23 2.44 -8.48
CA VAL A 273 -6.92 3.85 -8.18
C VAL A 273 -5.44 4.17 -8.40
N LEU A 274 -4.54 3.31 -7.91
CA LEU A 274 -3.09 3.55 -7.96
C LEU A 274 -2.41 2.84 -9.13
N GLY A 275 -3.12 1.97 -9.85
CA GLY A 275 -2.53 1.11 -10.85
C GLY A 275 -1.70 -0.01 -10.22
N THR A 276 -0.59 -0.36 -10.87
CA THR A 276 0.35 -1.38 -10.39
C THR A 276 1.60 -0.70 -9.84
N LEU A 277 1.96 -1.00 -8.59
CA LEU A 277 3.15 -0.45 -7.93
C LEU A 277 4.01 -1.57 -7.33
N GLN A 278 5.31 -1.34 -7.22
CA GLN A 278 6.24 -2.22 -6.52
C GLN A 278 6.35 -1.82 -5.05
N TRP A 279 5.80 -2.63 -4.14
CA TRP A 279 5.84 -2.34 -2.70
C TRP A 279 6.99 -3.03 -1.98
N ALA A 280 7.65 -4.03 -2.59
CA ALA A 280 8.78 -4.71 -1.98
C ALA A 280 9.93 -3.74 -1.60
N GLY A 281 10.07 -2.63 -2.34
CA GLY A 281 11.07 -1.60 -2.07
C GLY A 281 10.81 -0.72 -0.83
N LEU A 282 9.66 -0.86 -0.16
CA LEU A 282 9.32 -0.03 1.00
C LEU A 282 10.20 -0.30 2.24
N GLY A 283 10.90 -1.44 2.29
CA GLY A 283 11.77 -1.84 3.38
C GLY A 283 11.08 -1.93 4.76
N ARG A 284 11.73 -2.56 5.73
CA ARG A 284 11.32 -2.48 7.14
C ARG A 284 12.22 -1.54 7.92
N SER A 285 11.68 -0.93 8.96
CA SER A 285 12.47 -0.13 9.91
C SER A 285 13.55 -0.99 10.59
N VAL A 286 13.19 -2.23 10.94
CA VAL A 286 14.08 -3.27 11.45
C VAL A 286 13.95 -4.49 10.54
N PRO A 287 15.05 -4.96 9.91
CA PRO A 287 15.02 -6.19 9.11
C PRO A 287 14.56 -7.38 9.95
N VAL A 288 13.76 -8.27 9.35
CA VAL A 288 13.45 -9.55 10.01
C VAL A 288 14.67 -10.43 9.92
N ASP A 289 15.16 -10.90 11.07
CA ASP A 289 16.17 -11.96 11.08
C ASP A 289 15.51 -13.26 10.59
N PRO A 290 15.94 -13.83 9.45
CA PRO A 290 15.37 -15.09 8.96
C PRO A 290 15.58 -16.27 9.93
N ALA A 291 16.56 -16.19 10.84
CA ALA A 291 16.82 -17.24 11.83
C ALA A 291 15.81 -17.25 12.98
N ALA A 292 15.16 -16.12 13.29
CA ALA A 292 14.24 -16.00 14.42
C ALA A 292 12.91 -16.74 14.22
N GLY A 293 12.55 -17.11 12.99
CA GLY A 293 11.33 -17.83 12.66
C GLY A 293 11.46 -19.37 12.61
N ALA A 294 12.69 -19.90 12.62
CA ALA A 294 12.92 -21.35 12.52
C ALA A 294 12.78 -22.08 13.87
N ASP A 295 12.90 -21.36 14.99
CA ASP A 295 13.03 -21.95 16.33
C ASP A 295 11.67 -22.31 16.97
N THR A 296 10.54 -21.93 16.36
CA THR A 296 9.20 -22.17 16.92
C THR A 296 8.56 -23.50 16.52
N THR A 297 9.25 -24.34 15.74
CA THR A 297 8.68 -25.62 15.25
C THR A 297 9.26 -26.87 15.91
N GLN A 298 10.16 -26.74 16.89
CA GLN A 298 10.83 -27.89 17.50
C GLN A 298 10.87 -27.79 19.03
N ARG A 299 9.71 -27.88 19.67
CA ARG A 299 9.62 -28.19 21.10
C ARG A 299 8.31 -28.88 21.50
N ASP A 300 7.91 -29.87 20.71
CA ASP A 300 7.04 -30.96 21.16
C ASP A 300 7.90 -32.21 21.32
N ASP A 301 8.79 -32.21 22.32
CA ASP A 301 9.37 -33.45 22.84
C ASP A 301 8.69 -33.74 24.18
N VAL A 302 7.71 -34.65 24.10
CA VAL A 302 7.18 -35.42 25.23
C VAL A 302 8.18 -36.55 25.50
N PRO A 303 8.64 -36.74 26.75
CA PRO A 303 9.02 -38.06 27.21
C PRO A 303 7.99 -38.59 28.22
N ALA A 304 7.34 -39.65 27.74
CA ALA A 304 6.95 -40.90 28.39
C ALA A 304 6.76 -40.95 29.92
N GLU A 305 5.61 -41.53 30.26
CA GLU A 305 5.27 -42.23 31.50
C GLU A 305 6.47 -42.98 32.13
N ALA A 306 6.57 -42.85 33.45
CA ALA A 306 7.02 -43.88 34.37
C ALA A 306 6.26 -43.73 35.69
#